data_AF-A0A1C7M6B2-F1
#
_entry.id   AF-A0A1C7M6B2-F1
#
_cell.length_a   1.000
_cell.length_b   1.000
_cell.length_c   1.000
_cell.angle_alpha   90.00
_cell.angle_beta   90.00
_cell.angle_gamma   90.00
#
_symmetry.space_group_name_H-M   'P 1'
#
loop_
_entity.id
_entity.type
_entity.pdbx_description
1 polymer ?
#
loop_
_entity_poly.entity_id
_entity_poly.type
_entity_poly.pdbx_seq_one_letter_code
_entity_poly.pdbx_strand_id
1 'polypeptide(L)'
;MSSQKTSNNDSCRDLSGRRLSTIKEAKRLAEYIESEPARKKAQQEAQRAKIDALEKQVAESVAGKKHRFDDTEYLEQSRDIVENVKSAVSAGLLKKRKKAKTSHSPPASDNAAVPSITTSAATAAIVGSELVLDSATPSSTAAGLASA
;
A
#
# COMPACT_ATOMS: atom_id res chain seq x y z
N MET A 1 53.10 -37.08 21.99
CA MET A 1 51.98 -36.62 22.84
C MET A 1 51.48 -35.28 22.30
N SER A 2 50.31 -35.24 21.66
CA SER A 2 49.72 -33.98 21.18
C SER A 2 48.91 -33.33 22.30
N SER A 3 49.40 -32.20 22.82
CA SER A 3 48.90 -31.52 24.02
C SER A 3 48.03 -30.30 23.69
N GLN A 4 47.40 -30.22 22.53
CA GLN A 4 46.38 -29.19 22.25
C GLN A 4 45.02 -29.63 22.79
N LYS A 5 44.78 -29.41 24.10
CA LYS A 5 43.47 -29.68 24.74
C LYS A 5 42.43 -28.57 24.46
N THR A 6 42.87 -27.38 24.05
CA THR A 6 41.99 -26.25 23.68
C THR A 6 42.59 -25.51 22.49
N SER A 7 41.80 -25.27 21.43
CA SER A 7 42.23 -24.52 20.23
C SER A 7 41.80 -23.05 20.24
N ASN A 8 41.09 -22.62 21.29
CA ASN A 8 40.62 -21.25 21.42
C ASN A 8 41.77 -20.34 21.88
N ASN A 9 42.34 -19.61 20.93
CA ASN A 9 43.45 -18.66 21.13
C ASN A 9 42.98 -17.22 21.40
N ASP A 10 41.69 -17.00 21.63
CA ASP A 10 41.08 -15.67 21.60
C ASP A 10 41.49 -14.76 22.77
N SER A 11 41.89 -15.36 23.88
CA SER A 11 42.42 -14.65 25.05
C SER A 11 43.88 -14.20 24.91
N CYS A 12 44.60 -14.70 23.90
CA CYS A 12 45.98 -14.30 23.66
C CYS A 12 46.06 -12.86 23.13
N ARG A 13 47.20 -12.21 23.38
CA ARG A 13 47.50 -10.85 22.93
C ARG A 13 48.52 -10.87 21.80
N ASP A 14 48.43 -9.88 20.92
CA ASP A 14 49.42 -9.61 19.89
C ASP A 14 50.62 -8.83 20.43
N LEU A 15 51.64 -8.61 19.59
CA LEU A 15 52.82 -7.80 19.93
C LEU A 15 52.48 -6.31 20.18
N SER A 16 51.27 -5.88 19.82
CA SER A 16 50.76 -4.53 20.10
C SER A 16 49.94 -4.44 21.40
N GLY A 17 49.80 -5.56 22.13
CA GLY A 17 49.05 -5.65 23.38
C GLY A 17 47.53 -5.78 23.24
N ARG A 18 47.00 -5.85 22.01
CA ARG A 18 45.58 -6.05 21.70
C ARG A 18 45.23 -7.54 21.75
N ARG A 19 44.00 -7.87 22.16
CA ARG A 19 43.54 -9.29 22.19
C ARG A 19 43.17 -9.76 20.79
N LEU A 20 43.42 -11.04 20.50
CA LEU A 20 43.05 -11.61 19.21
C LEU A 20 41.54 -11.60 18.97
N SER A 21 40.73 -11.67 20.05
CA SER A 21 39.27 -11.48 19.99
C SER A 21 38.88 -10.17 19.32
N THR A 22 39.43 -9.06 19.80
CA THR A 22 39.12 -7.72 19.30
C THR A 22 39.54 -7.52 17.85
N ILE A 23 40.62 -8.18 17.42
CA ILE A 23 41.09 -8.12 16.03
C ILE A 23 40.16 -8.92 15.12
N LYS A 24 39.72 -10.11 15.55
CA LYS A 24 38.77 -10.93 14.80
C LYS A 24 37.41 -10.26 14.69
N GLU A 25 36.92 -9.63 15.76
CA GLU A 25 35.68 -8.87 15.76
C GLU A 25 35.76 -7.69 14.78
N ALA A 26 36.84 -6.91 14.81
CA ALA A 26 37.05 -5.82 13.86
C ALA A 26 37.08 -6.31 12.40
N LYS A 27 37.76 -7.44 12.13
CA LYS A 27 37.77 -8.06 10.79
C LYS A 27 36.39 -8.54 10.38
N ARG A 28 35.65 -9.20 11.27
CA ARG A 28 34.27 -9.65 11.01
C ARG A 28 33.34 -8.48 10.70
N LEU A 29 33.50 -7.35 11.40
CA LEU A 29 32.73 -6.14 11.14
C LEU A 29 33.11 -5.50 9.79
N ALA A 30 34.40 -5.47 9.45
CA ALA A 30 34.86 -5.01 8.14
C ALA A 30 34.30 -5.88 7.00
N GLU A 31 34.44 -7.20 7.11
CA GLU A 31 33.88 -8.16 6.15
C GLU A 31 32.35 -8.04 6.03
N TYR A 32 31.65 -7.77 7.14
CA TYR A 32 30.21 -7.56 7.12
C TYR A 32 29.83 -6.32 6.29
N ILE A 33 30.50 -5.19 6.52
CA ILE A 33 30.31 -3.94 5.77
C ILE A 33 30.69 -4.13 4.30
N GLU A 34 31.73 -4.90 3.99
CA GLU A 34 32.11 -5.22 2.61
C GLU A 34 31.12 -6.19 1.93
N SER A 35 30.49 -7.08 2.70
CA SER A 35 29.49 -8.02 2.19
C SER A 35 28.10 -7.42 2.01
N GLU A 36 27.80 -6.26 2.62
CA GLU A 36 26.55 -5.50 2.45
C GLU A 36 26.14 -5.30 0.98
N PRO A 37 26.99 -4.76 0.08
CA PRO A 37 26.63 -4.60 -1.32
C PRO A 37 26.37 -5.94 -2.02
N ALA A 38 27.10 -7.00 -1.69
CA ALA A 38 26.87 -8.33 -2.27
C ALA A 38 25.53 -8.91 -1.81
N ARG A 39 25.17 -8.76 -0.53
CA ARG A 39 23.86 -9.20 0.01
C ARG A 39 22.72 -8.41 -0.59
N LYS A 40 22.87 -7.09 -0.74
CA LYS A 40 21.88 -6.21 -1.37
C LYS A 40 21.68 -6.58 -2.85
N LYS A 41 22.76 -6.82 -3.59
CA LYS A 41 22.67 -7.29 -4.99
C LYS A 41 21.99 -8.64 -5.09
N ALA A 42 22.33 -9.61 -4.25
CA ALA A 42 21.67 -10.91 -4.22
C ALA A 42 20.16 -10.81 -3.89
N GLN A 43 19.78 -9.94 -2.95
CA GLN A 43 18.37 -9.68 -2.65
C GLN A 43 17.65 -9.00 -3.82
N GLN A 44 18.29 -8.02 -4.47
CA GLN A 44 17.73 -7.35 -5.64
C GLN A 44 17.58 -8.31 -6.83
N GLU A 45 18.54 -9.20 -7.06
CA GLU A 45 18.46 -10.22 -8.10
C GLU A 45 17.35 -11.24 -7.81
N ALA A 46 17.18 -11.66 -6.55
CA ALA A 46 16.07 -12.52 -6.14
C ALA A 46 14.70 -11.82 -6.30
N GLN A 47 14.62 -10.52 -5.97
CA GLN A 47 13.40 -9.72 -6.18
C GLN A 47 13.10 -9.55 -7.66
N ARG A 48 14.10 -9.21 -8.48
CA ARG A 48 13.97 -9.10 -9.94
C ARG A 48 13.55 -10.42 -10.56
N ALA A 49 14.19 -11.53 -10.21
CA ALA A 49 13.81 -12.86 -10.69
C ALA A 49 12.36 -13.22 -10.32
N LYS A 50 11.90 -12.82 -9.12
CA LYS A 50 10.50 -13.01 -8.70
C LYS A 50 9.54 -12.14 -9.51
N ILE A 51 9.89 -10.88 -9.76
CA ILE A 51 9.10 -9.97 -10.61
C ILE A 51 9.03 -10.54 -12.03
N ASP A 52 10.15 -10.89 -12.65
CA ASP A 52 10.21 -11.44 -14.00
C ASP A 52 9.39 -12.75 -14.13
N ALA A 53 9.41 -13.60 -13.10
CA ALA A 53 8.61 -14.83 -13.08
C ALA A 53 7.11 -14.53 -13.00
N LEU A 54 6.71 -13.57 -12.16
CA LEU A 54 5.32 -13.13 -12.06
C LEU A 54 4.86 -12.44 -13.36
N GLU A 55 5.69 -11.60 -13.96
CA GLU A 55 5.40 -10.95 -15.24
C GLU A 55 5.19 -11.97 -16.36
N LYS A 56 6.00 -13.04 -16.42
CA LYS A 56 5.78 -14.14 -17.37
C LYS A 56 4.47 -14.88 -17.11
N GLN A 57 4.14 -15.17 -15.85
CA GLN A 57 2.86 -15.81 -15.50
C GLN A 57 1.65 -14.92 -15.81
N VAL A 58 1.76 -13.62 -15.57
CA VAL A 58 0.73 -12.64 -15.91
C VAL A 58 0.63 -12.52 -17.43
N ALA A 59 1.74 -12.42 -18.16
CA ALA A 59 1.74 -12.39 -19.61
C ALA A 59 1.12 -13.66 -20.21
N GLU A 60 1.43 -14.84 -19.69
CA GLU A 60 0.85 -16.11 -20.14
C GLU A 60 -0.66 -16.20 -19.84
N SER A 61 -1.08 -15.79 -18.64
CA SER A 61 -2.50 -15.79 -18.25
C SER A 61 -3.33 -14.73 -18.99
N VAL A 62 -2.78 -13.53 -19.21
CA VAL A 62 -3.45 -12.42 -19.89
C VAL A 62 -3.41 -12.57 -21.42
N ALA A 63 -2.33 -13.11 -21.99
CA ALA A 63 -2.24 -13.36 -23.45
C ALA A 63 -3.21 -14.47 -23.90
N GLY A 64 -3.50 -15.46 -23.04
CA GLY A 64 -4.46 -16.51 -23.33
C GLY A 64 -5.91 -16.16 -22.99
N LYS A 65 -6.15 -15.34 -21.96
CA LYS A 65 -7.49 -15.08 -21.42
C LYS A 65 -7.66 -13.59 -21.20
N LYS A 66 -8.26 -12.91 -22.18
CA LYS A 66 -9.01 -11.69 -21.92
C LYS A 66 -10.01 -12.08 -20.84
N HIS A 67 -9.80 -11.65 -19.59
CA HIS A 67 -10.74 -11.96 -18.51
C HIS A 67 -12.08 -11.38 -18.94
N ARG A 68 -12.96 -12.25 -19.44
CA ARG A 68 -14.35 -11.90 -19.65
C ARG A 68 -14.94 -11.92 -18.25
N PHE A 69 -15.38 -10.76 -17.81
CA PHE A 69 -16.08 -10.62 -16.54
C PHE A 69 -17.51 -11.08 -16.81
N ASP A 70 -17.70 -12.40 -16.91
CA ASP A 70 -18.99 -13.05 -17.21
C ASP A 70 -19.65 -13.52 -15.90
N ASP A 71 -19.67 -12.64 -14.89
CA ASP A 71 -20.40 -12.91 -13.66
C ASP A 71 -21.88 -12.58 -13.86
N THR A 72 -22.67 -13.61 -14.15
CA THR A 72 -24.10 -13.48 -14.46
C THR A 72 -24.89 -12.94 -13.28
N GLU A 73 -24.53 -13.31 -12.04
CA GLU A 73 -25.21 -12.85 -10.83
C GLU A 73 -25.02 -11.35 -10.63
N TYR A 74 -23.79 -10.84 -10.79
CA TYR A 74 -23.52 -9.41 -10.70
C TYR A 74 -24.28 -8.60 -11.77
N LEU A 75 -24.35 -9.11 -13.01
CA LEU A 75 -25.07 -8.44 -14.09
C LEU A 75 -26.58 -8.39 -13.84
N GLU A 76 -27.16 -9.46 -13.31
CA GLU A 76 -28.58 -9.50 -12.92
C GLU A 76 -28.85 -8.55 -11.74
N GLN A 77 -28.04 -8.61 -10.68
CA GLN A 77 -28.16 -7.70 -9.53
C GLN A 77 -28.04 -6.22 -9.96
N SER A 78 -27.10 -5.89 -10.84
CA SER A 78 -26.96 -4.53 -11.36
C SER A 78 -28.19 -4.10 -12.16
N ARG A 79 -28.82 -5.00 -12.93
CA ARG A 79 -30.06 -4.69 -13.67
C ARG A 79 -31.23 -4.49 -12.71
N ASP A 80 -31.38 -5.36 -11.72
CA ASP A 80 -32.45 -5.30 -10.73
C ASP A 80 -32.37 -4.02 -9.89
N ILE A 81 -31.18 -3.60 -9.47
CA ILE A 81 -30.98 -2.34 -8.75
C ILE A 81 -31.44 -1.16 -9.62
N VAL A 82 -31.08 -1.14 -10.91
CA VAL A 82 -31.47 -0.08 -11.84
C VAL A 82 -32.98 -0.06 -12.07
N GLU A 83 -33.62 -1.21 -12.23
CA GLU A 83 -35.08 -1.33 -12.39
C GLU A 83 -35.84 -0.90 -11.13
N ASN A 84 -35.38 -1.33 -9.96
CA ASN A 84 -35.96 -0.94 -8.68
C ASN A 84 -35.89 0.57 -8.45
N VAL A 85 -34.76 1.21 -8.77
CA VAL A 85 -34.62 2.67 -8.70
C VAL A 85 -35.60 3.37 -9.66
N LYS A 86 -35.68 2.92 -10.93
CA LYS A 86 -36.63 3.49 -11.92
C LYS A 86 -38.09 3.35 -11.47
N SER A 87 -38.45 2.17 -10.96
CA SER A 87 -39.79 1.89 -10.43
C SER A 87 -40.11 2.80 -9.23
N ALA A 88 -39.21 2.91 -8.25
CA ALA A 88 -39.41 3.76 -7.08
C ALA A 88 -39.56 5.24 -7.44
N VAL A 89 -38.76 5.76 -8.37
CA VAL A 89 -38.86 7.14 -8.86
C VAL A 89 -40.19 7.39 -9.58
N SER A 90 -40.59 6.50 -10.49
CA SER A 90 -41.86 6.63 -11.21
C SER A 90 -43.07 6.55 -10.25
N ALA A 91 -43.04 5.62 -9.30
CA ALA A 91 -44.05 5.51 -8.25
C ALA A 91 -44.08 6.75 -7.35
N GLY A 92 -42.91 7.31 -6.99
CA GLY A 92 -42.80 8.54 -6.21
C GLY A 92 -43.41 9.75 -6.95
N LEU A 93 -43.13 9.89 -8.24
CA LEU A 93 -43.67 10.99 -9.05
C LEU A 93 -45.18 10.84 -9.27
N LEU A 94 -45.67 9.63 -9.53
CA LEU A 94 -47.11 9.35 -9.66
C LEU A 94 -47.85 9.54 -8.34
N LYS A 95 -47.26 9.13 -7.20
CA LYS A 95 -47.82 9.38 -5.86
C LYS A 95 -47.84 10.87 -5.53
N LYS A 96 -46.79 11.63 -5.86
CA LYS A 96 -46.75 13.10 -5.72
C LYS A 96 -47.82 13.76 -6.59
N ARG A 97 -47.97 13.33 -7.85
CA ARG A 97 -49.00 13.84 -8.78
C ARG A 97 -50.43 13.48 -8.34
N LYS A 98 -50.64 12.27 -7.83
CA LYS A 98 -51.93 11.83 -7.29
C LYS A 98 -52.27 12.59 -6.01
N LYS A 99 -51.30 12.78 -5.11
CA LYS A 99 -51.46 13.59 -3.88
C LYS A 99 -51.73 15.07 -4.20
N ALA A 100 -51.04 15.64 -5.20
CA ALA A 100 -51.29 17.01 -5.68
C ALA A 100 -52.68 17.17 -6.34
N LYS A 101 -53.21 16.14 -7.01
CA LYS A 101 -54.59 16.14 -7.55
C LYS A 101 -55.66 16.03 -6.47
N THR A 102 -55.36 15.39 -5.34
CA THR A 102 -56.29 15.27 -4.20
C THR A 102 -56.15 16.39 -3.17
N SER A 103 -55.11 17.24 -3.28
CA SER A 103 -54.82 18.33 -2.33
C SER A 103 -54.99 19.73 -2.92
N HIS A 104 -55.75 19.90 -4.00
CA HIS A 104 -56.12 21.23 -4.48
C HIS A 104 -57.36 21.76 -3.75
N SER A 105 -57.14 22.39 -2.61
CA SER A 105 -57.79 23.64 -2.23
C SER A 105 -56.74 24.47 -1.50
N PRO A 106 -56.53 25.72 -1.92
CA PRO A 106 -56.37 26.75 -0.90
C PRO A 106 -57.08 28.07 -1.26
N PRO A 107 -57.82 28.68 -0.30
CA PRO A 107 -57.75 30.11 -0.08
C PRO A 107 -56.37 30.50 0.52
N ALA A 108 -55.95 31.72 0.22
CA ALA A 108 -54.62 32.31 0.36
C ALA A 108 -53.95 32.29 1.75
N SER A 109 -52.62 32.27 1.79
CA SER A 109 -51.77 33.34 2.37
C SER A 109 -50.29 32.96 2.35
N ASP A 110 -49.49 33.87 1.78
CA ASP A 110 -48.03 33.91 1.90
C ASP A 110 -47.62 34.25 3.33
N ASN A 111 -46.70 33.49 3.91
CA ASN A 111 -45.38 34.00 4.32
C ASN A 111 -44.57 33.01 5.15
N ALA A 112 -43.27 33.30 5.15
CA ALA A 112 -42.25 32.88 6.11
C ALA A 112 -41.76 31.43 5.93
N ALA A 113 -40.59 31.25 5.33
CA ALA A 113 -39.28 31.46 5.96
C ALA A 113 -39.04 30.49 7.14
N VAL A 114 -38.26 29.44 6.82
CA VAL A 114 -37.20 28.76 7.61
C VAL A 114 -37.31 28.70 9.13
N PRO A 115 -37.02 27.52 9.74
CA PRO A 115 -35.61 27.32 10.10
C PRO A 115 -35.06 25.88 10.01
N SER A 116 -33.81 25.84 9.54
CA SER A 116 -32.65 25.10 10.07
C SER A 116 -32.70 23.58 10.25
N ILE A 117 -31.86 22.95 9.43
CA ILE A 117 -31.19 21.67 9.64
C ILE A 117 -30.28 21.78 10.87
N THR A 118 -30.48 20.91 11.86
CA THR A 118 -29.46 20.61 12.87
C THR A 118 -29.05 19.15 12.74
N THR A 119 -27.77 18.97 12.51
CA THR A 119 -27.04 17.73 12.31
C THR A 119 -27.02 16.84 13.55
N SER A 120 -27.36 15.57 13.41
CA SER A 120 -26.75 14.50 14.21
C SER A 120 -26.98 13.13 13.59
N ALA A 121 -25.96 12.58 12.94
CA ALA A 121 -25.76 11.14 12.90
C ALA A 121 -24.27 10.87 12.80
N ALA A 122 -23.72 10.44 13.92
CA ALA A 122 -22.47 9.70 14.00
C ALA A 122 -22.49 8.56 12.98
N THR A 123 -21.40 8.36 12.23
CA THR A 123 -20.73 7.05 12.17
C THR A 123 -19.40 7.13 11.44
N ALA A 124 -18.41 6.49 12.09
CA ALA A 124 -17.37 5.68 11.47
C ALA A 124 -16.37 6.37 10.53
N ALA A 125 -15.23 6.68 11.12
CA ALA A 125 -13.96 6.81 10.43
C ALA A 125 -13.67 5.57 9.58
N ILE A 126 -13.61 5.75 8.26
CA ILE A 126 -12.95 4.84 7.34
C ILE A 126 -11.58 5.46 7.11
N VAL A 127 -10.59 5.04 7.90
CA VAL A 127 -9.18 5.39 7.67
C VAL A 127 -8.76 4.67 6.40
N GLY A 128 -8.70 5.43 5.32
CA GLY A 128 -8.03 5.04 4.09
C GLY A 128 -6.53 4.93 4.34
N SER A 129 -5.96 3.83 3.86
CA SER A 129 -4.53 3.71 3.57
C SER A 129 -4.12 4.83 2.62
N GLU A 130 -3.26 5.75 3.08
CA GLU A 130 -2.47 6.59 2.19
C GLU A 130 -1.01 6.16 2.29
N LEU A 131 -0.55 5.48 1.25
CA LEU A 131 0.84 5.12 1.02
C LEU A 131 1.44 6.28 0.25
N VAL A 132 2.03 7.24 0.97
CA VAL A 132 2.69 8.40 0.37
C VAL A 132 4.09 7.98 -0.08
N LEU A 133 4.24 7.73 -1.38
CA LEU A 133 5.50 7.65 -2.09
C LEU A 133 5.50 8.81 -3.09
N ASP A 134 6.32 9.84 -2.89
CA ASP A 134 7.11 10.39 -3.99
C ASP A 134 8.24 11.34 -3.53
N SER A 135 9.28 11.33 -4.37
CA SER A 135 10.24 12.39 -4.67
C SER A 135 11.56 12.43 -3.90
N ALA A 136 12.53 11.77 -4.53
CA ALA A 136 13.95 11.98 -4.40
C ALA A 136 14.36 13.43 -4.71
N THR A 137 15.34 13.95 -3.96
CA THR A 137 16.24 15.01 -4.40
C THR A 137 17.68 14.62 -4.05
N PRO A 138 18.61 14.47 -5.01
CA PRO A 138 20.03 14.37 -4.70
C PRO A 138 20.67 15.77 -4.71
N SER A 139 21.01 16.28 -3.52
CA SER A 139 21.85 17.47 -3.38
C SER A 139 23.30 17.12 -3.70
N SER A 140 23.77 17.65 -4.83
CA SER A 140 25.18 17.81 -5.17
C SER A 140 25.92 18.56 -4.06
N THR A 141 27.01 18.01 -3.55
CA THR A 141 28.09 18.83 -2.99
C THR A 141 29.43 18.16 -3.26
N ALA A 142 30.14 18.74 -4.22
CA ALA A 142 31.52 18.48 -4.54
C ALA A 142 32.44 19.11 -3.48
N ALA A 143 33.34 18.33 -2.92
CA ALA A 143 34.62 18.73 -2.33
C ALA A 143 35.45 17.44 -2.25
N GLY A 144 36.48 17.21 -3.06
CA GLY A 144 37.63 18.07 -3.27
C GLY A 144 38.82 17.41 -2.57
N LEU A 145 39.38 16.37 -3.19
CA LEU A 145 40.68 15.79 -2.82
C LEU A 145 41.77 16.85 -3.05
N ALA A 146 42.53 17.17 -2.01
CA ALA A 146 43.82 17.85 -2.14
C ALA A 146 44.91 16.89 -1.65
N SER A 147 45.81 16.52 -2.57
CA SER A 147 47.02 15.77 -2.32
C SER A 147 48.04 16.59 -1.54
N ALA A 148 48.80 15.92 -0.67
CA ALA A 148 50.13 16.29 -0.19
C ALA A 148 51.01 15.05 -0.22
#